data_AF-A0A2G7LMN1-F1
#
_entry.id   AF-A0A2G7LMN1-F1
#
_cell.length_a   1.000
_cell.length_b   1.000
_cell.length_c   1.000
_cell.angle_alpha   90.00
_cell.angle_beta   90.00
_cell.angle_gamma   90.00
#
_symmetry.space_group_name_H-M   'P 1'
#
loop_
_entity.id
_entity.type
_entity.pdbx_description
1 polymer ?
#
loop_
_entity_poly.entity_id
_entity_poly.type
_entity_poly.pdbx_seq_one_letter_code
_entity_poly.pdbx_strand_id
1 'polypeptide(L)'
;MKKRTKTILGVVAVIVIAAIVIPMYISRQHTTFRAEVTDHMSMLDTLDILIIKKIPTTDPYDQEEVTIKDPQEIRKMLKLAKDIELRRVKQIDISERSEGTPYYYDWQLLTKKEDRFTEGFGITFYNEHAVSIYSGYKTRDKLENYEITNDFNLSEVERLFTNLKEGKK
;
A
#
# COMPACT_ATOMS: atom_id res chain seq x y z
N MET A 1 8.30 53.31 -10.10
CA MET A 1 7.72 52.49 -9.01
C MET A 1 8.67 52.47 -7.82
N LYS A 2 8.23 52.94 -6.64
CA LYS A 2 9.07 53.03 -5.42
C LYS A 2 9.59 51.64 -5.04
N LYS A 3 10.83 51.52 -4.55
CA LYS A 3 11.46 50.24 -4.16
C LYS A 3 10.53 49.38 -3.29
N ARG A 4 9.77 50.01 -2.38
CA ARG A 4 8.75 49.37 -1.53
C ARG A 4 7.66 48.65 -2.33
N THR A 5 7.15 49.22 -3.42
CA THR A 5 6.10 48.60 -4.24
C THR A 5 6.61 47.36 -4.97
N LYS A 6 7.87 47.36 -5.43
CA LYS A 6 8.50 46.17 -6.04
C LYS A 6 8.72 45.06 -5.03
N THR A 7 9.14 45.39 -3.80
CA THR A 7 9.30 44.42 -2.71
C THR A 7 7.96 43.81 -2.30
N ILE A 8 6.92 44.63 -2.12
CA ILE A 8 5.57 44.14 -1.79
C ILE A 8 5.06 43.21 -2.89
N LEU A 9 5.17 43.61 -4.16
CA LEU A 9 4.74 42.79 -5.29
C LEU A 9 5.48 41.44 -5.36
N GLY A 10 6.79 41.45 -5.06
CA GLY A 10 7.59 40.22 -4.99
C GLY A 10 7.15 39.28 -3.87
N VAL A 11 6.89 39.81 -2.67
CA VAL A 11 6.38 39.01 -1.54
C VAL A 11 5.00 38.43 -1.85
N VAL A 12 4.11 39.24 -2.42
CA VAL A 12 2.77 38.78 -2.83
C VAL A 12 2.86 37.65 -3.86
N ALA A 13 3.74 37.76 -4.86
CA ALA A 13 3.94 36.70 -5.86
C ALA A 13 4.43 35.39 -5.23
N VAL A 14 5.36 35.43 -4.27
CA VAL A 14 5.84 34.24 -3.56
C VAL A 14 4.72 33.58 -2.76
N ILE A 15 3.89 34.36 -2.06
CA ILE A 15 2.75 33.84 -1.28
C ILE A 15 1.74 33.15 -2.19
N VAL A 16 1.40 33.75 -3.34
CA VAL A 16 0.47 33.15 -4.31
C VAL A 16 1.01 31.83 -4.86
N ILE A 17 2.31 31.77 -5.19
CA ILE A 17 2.94 30.52 -5.67
C ILE A 17 2.92 29.46 -4.55
N ALA A 18 3.30 29.82 -3.33
CA ALA A 18 3.28 28.90 -2.19
C ALA A 18 1.86 28.36 -1.90
N ALA A 19 0.84 29.22 -2.00
CA ALA A 19 -0.56 28.85 -1.80
C ALA A 19 -1.07 27.84 -2.83
N ILE A 20 -0.46 27.76 -4.02
CA ILE A 20 -0.81 26.77 -5.05
C ILE A 20 0.06 25.51 -4.90
N VAL A 21 1.37 25.68 -4.71
CA VAL A 21 2.33 24.56 -4.73
C VAL A 21 2.18 23.67 -3.49
N ILE A 22 1.95 24.25 -2.31
CA ILE A 22 1.88 23.48 -1.06
C ILE A 22 0.68 22.51 -1.05
N PRO A 23 -0.58 22.94 -1.31
CA PRO A 23 -1.72 22.02 -1.34
C PRO A 23 -1.59 20.97 -2.43
N MET A 24 -1.05 21.34 -3.59
CA MET A 24 -0.81 20.42 -4.70
C MET A 24 0.22 19.34 -4.35
N TYR A 25 1.25 19.69 -3.57
CA TYR A 25 2.24 18.73 -3.08
C TYR A 25 1.63 17.78 -2.04
N ILE A 26 0.87 18.29 -1.07
CA ILE A 26 0.20 17.48 -0.04
C ILE A 26 -0.82 16.53 -0.68
N SER A 27 -1.64 17.02 -1.61
CA SER A 27 -2.63 16.19 -2.30
C SER A 27 -2.03 15.04 -3.09
N ARG A 28 -0.76 15.14 -3.55
CA ARG A 28 -0.06 14.05 -4.25
C ARG A 28 0.47 12.97 -3.30
N GLN A 29 0.52 13.24 -2.00
CA GLN A 29 0.98 12.27 -1.02
C GLN A 29 -0.16 11.37 -0.53
N HIS A 30 -1.40 11.84 -0.55
CA HIS A 30 -2.55 11.05 -0.13
C HIS A 30 -3.12 10.22 -1.28
N THR A 31 -3.28 8.92 -1.05
CA THR A 31 -3.87 7.94 -1.97
C THR A 31 -4.65 6.89 -1.16
N THR A 32 -5.18 5.88 -1.81
CA THR A 32 -5.85 4.74 -1.15
C THR A 32 -5.23 3.44 -1.61
N PHE A 33 -5.36 2.38 -0.81
CA PHE A 33 -4.94 1.05 -1.22
C PHE A 33 -5.63 0.61 -2.52
N ARG A 34 -6.92 0.93 -2.66
CA ARG A 34 -7.68 0.67 -3.88
C ARG A 34 -7.03 1.33 -5.10
N ALA A 35 -6.68 2.62 -4.97
CA ALA A 35 -6.00 3.34 -6.05
C ALA A 35 -4.66 2.70 -6.41
N GLU A 36 -3.85 2.29 -5.43
CA GLU A 36 -2.50 1.75 -5.69
C GLU A 36 -2.49 0.29 -6.18
N VAL A 37 -3.48 -0.52 -5.79
CA VAL A 37 -3.51 -1.95 -6.07
C VAL A 37 -4.58 -2.32 -7.07
N THR A 38 -5.85 -2.01 -6.80
CA THR A 38 -6.97 -2.62 -7.53
C THR A 38 -7.51 -1.79 -8.68
N ASP A 39 -7.42 -0.46 -8.65
CA ASP A 39 -7.91 0.40 -9.74
C ASP A 39 -7.07 0.28 -11.03
N HIS A 40 -5.87 -0.29 -10.92
CA HIS A 40 -5.01 -0.60 -12.08
C HIS A 40 -5.38 -1.90 -12.78
N MET A 41 -6.22 -2.73 -12.15
CA MET A 41 -6.69 -3.98 -12.73
C MET A 41 -7.84 -3.68 -13.72
N SER A 42 -7.69 -4.14 -14.95
CA SER A 42 -8.76 -4.06 -15.94
C SER A 42 -9.91 -5.01 -15.57
N MET A 43 -11.12 -4.76 -16.09
CA MET A 43 -12.23 -5.71 -15.93
C MET A 43 -11.95 -7.09 -16.54
N LEU A 44 -10.99 -7.18 -17.47
CA LEU A 44 -10.57 -8.41 -18.13
C LEU A 44 -9.45 -9.14 -17.37
N ASP A 45 -8.86 -8.50 -16.36
CA ASP A 45 -7.79 -9.10 -15.58
C ASP A 45 -8.38 -10.15 -14.64
N THR A 46 -7.80 -11.35 -14.64
CA THR A 46 -8.19 -12.40 -13.71
C THR A 46 -7.27 -12.41 -12.51
N LEU A 47 -7.86 -12.42 -11.31
CA LEU A 47 -7.15 -12.69 -10.06
C LEU A 47 -6.77 -14.18 -10.07
N ASP A 48 -5.49 -14.48 -10.22
CA ASP A 48 -5.01 -15.85 -10.44
C ASP A 48 -4.61 -16.50 -9.12
N ILE A 49 -3.67 -15.87 -8.40
CA ILE A 49 -3.13 -16.41 -7.16
C ILE A 49 -2.92 -15.27 -6.17
N LEU A 50 -3.29 -15.49 -4.92
CA LEU A 50 -2.84 -14.67 -3.79
C LEU A 50 -2.07 -15.56 -2.82
N ILE A 51 -0.79 -15.25 -2.62
CA ILE A 51 0.05 -15.88 -1.60
C ILE A 51 0.13 -14.92 -0.42
N ILE A 52 -0.23 -15.39 0.78
CA ILE A 52 -0.08 -14.64 2.01
C ILE A 52 0.98 -15.32 2.87
N LYS A 53 2.00 -14.58 3.25
CA LYS A 53 3.08 -15.03 4.14
C LYS A 53 2.99 -14.29 5.46
N LYS A 54 3.01 -15.03 6.57
CA LYS A 54 3.25 -14.50 7.91
C LYS A 54 4.73 -14.70 8.21
N ILE A 55 5.47 -13.60 8.36
CA ILE A 55 6.93 -13.64 8.48
C ILE A 55 7.32 -13.12 9.86
N PRO A 56 8.01 -13.92 10.70
CA PRO A 56 8.51 -13.46 11.98
C PRO A 56 9.52 -12.33 11.82
N THR A 57 9.50 -11.35 12.73
CA THR A 57 10.49 -10.26 12.74
C THR A 57 11.87 -10.73 13.19
N THR A 58 11.94 -11.78 14.02
CA THR A 58 13.18 -12.33 14.60
C THR A 58 13.88 -13.34 13.71
N ASP A 59 13.13 -14.13 12.94
CA ASP A 59 13.66 -15.13 12.01
C ASP A 59 12.81 -15.17 10.72
N PRO A 60 13.25 -14.46 9.65
CA PRO A 60 12.51 -14.42 8.40
C PRO A 60 12.44 -15.76 7.65
N TYR A 61 13.22 -16.77 8.04
CA TYR A 61 13.21 -18.08 7.39
C TYR A 61 12.10 -19.00 7.94
N ASP A 62 11.56 -18.72 9.12
CA ASP A 62 10.44 -19.46 9.73
C ASP A 62 9.08 -18.86 9.32
N GLN A 63 8.91 -18.64 8.01
CA GLN A 63 7.68 -18.05 7.47
C GLN A 63 6.58 -19.09 7.30
N GLU A 64 5.34 -18.70 7.60
CA GLU A 64 4.16 -19.49 7.29
C GLU A 64 3.49 -18.95 6.01
N GLU A 65 3.00 -19.83 5.14
CA GLU A 65 2.43 -19.45 3.85
C GLU A 65 1.06 -20.09 3.61
N VAL A 66 0.14 -19.30 3.06
CA VAL A 66 -1.16 -19.75 2.54
C VAL A 66 -1.28 -19.28 1.09
N THR A 67 -1.69 -20.20 0.20
CA THR A 67 -1.97 -19.90 -1.21
C THR A 67 -3.46 -19.98 -1.49
N ILE A 68 -4.04 -18.90 -1.99
CA ILE A 68 -5.45 -18.80 -2.41
C ILE A 68 -5.49 -18.75 -3.95
N LYS A 69 -6.31 -19.62 -4.55
CA LYS A 69 -6.52 -19.67 -6.01
C LYS A 69 -7.97 -19.38 -6.43
N ASP A 70 -8.91 -19.33 -5.49
CA ASP A 70 -10.29 -18.95 -5.79
C ASP A 70 -10.38 -17.43 -5.93
N PRO A 71 -10.72 -16.90 -7.13
CA PRO A 71 -10.82 -15.46 -7.35
C PRO A 71 -11.83 -14.76 -6.41
N GLN A 72 -12.87 -15.46 -5.94
CA GLN A 72 -13.83 -14.89 -5.00
C GLN A 72 -13.24 -14.75 -3.60
N GLU A 73 -12.44 -15.72 -3.15
CA GLU A 73 -11.69 -15.63 -1.89
C GLU A 73 -10.63 -14.53 -1.97
N ILE A 74 -9.90 -14.41 -3.08
CA ILE A 74 -8.95 -13.31 -3.32
C ILE A 74 -9.66 -11.96 -3.22
N ARG A 75 -10.83 -11.80 -3.86
CA ARG A 75 -11.63 -10.57 -3.77
C ARG A 75 -12.06 -10.25 -2.34
N LYS A 76 -12.40 -11.25 -1.53
CA LYS A 76 -12.73 -11.04 -0.11
C LYS A 76 -11.53 -10.52 0.67
N MET A 77 -10.33 -11.06 0.43
CA MET A 77 -9.10 -10.58 1.06
C MET A 77 -8.79 -9.13 0.67
N LEU A 78 -8.83 -8.81 -0.62
CA LEU A 78 -8.57 -7.45 -1.11
C LEU A 78 -9.59 -6.42 -0.60
N LYS A 79 -10.83 -6.85 -0.31
CA LYS A 79 -11.86 -5.97 0.27
C LYS A 79 -11.54 -5.49 1.68
N LEU A 80 -10.72 -6.21 2.45
CA LEU A 80 -10.32 -5.81 3.79
C LEU A 80 -9.44 -4.56 3.76
N ALA A 81 -8.57 -4.49 2.75
CA ALA A 81 -7.64 -3.39 2.59
C ALA A 81 -8.21 -2.25 1.73
N LYS A 82 -9.38 -2.42 1.11
CA LYS A 82 -9.90 -1.48 0.07
C LYS A 82 -10.05 -0.04 0.57
N ASP A 83 -10.38 0.14 1.84
CA ASP A 83 -10.69 1.44 2.46
C ASP A 83 -9.47 2.02 3.21
N ILE A 84 -8.29 1.39 3.12
CA ILE A 84 -7.06 1.92 3.72
C ILE A 84 -6.66 3.22 3.01
N GLU A 85 -6.53 4.28 3.78
CA GLU A 85 -6.01 5.57 3.36
C GLU A 85 -4.49 5.58 3.55
N LEU A 86 -3.78 6.05 2.53
CA LEU A 86 -2.34 5.96 2.45
C LEU A 86 -1.73 7.34 2.27
N ARG A 87 -0.68 7.64 3.03
CA ARG A 87 0.20 8.78 2.81
C ARG A 87 1.57 8.30 2.37
N ARG A 88 1.98 8.68 1.16
CA ARG A 88 3.29 8.32 0.60
C ARG A 88 4.41 8.94 1.43
N VAL A 89 5.34 8.10 1.87
CA VAL A 89 6.53 8.48 2.63
C VAL A 89 7.81 8.02 1.91
N LYS A 90 8.92 8.72 2.12
CA LYS A 90 10.22 8.32 1.51
C LYS A 90 10.81 7.08 2.19
N GLN A 91 10.67 7.02 3.50
CA GLN A 91 11.14 5.92 4.35
C GLN A 91 10.01 5.59 5.31
N ILE A 92 9.83 4.30 5.54
CA ILE A 92 8.94 3.81 6.58
C ILE A 92 9.77 3.71 7.84
N ASP A 93 9.29 4.32 8.92
CA ASP A 93 9.82 4.01 10.22
C ASP A 93 9.35 2.61 10.61
N ILE A 94 10.22 1.63 10.40
CA ILE A 94 10.01 0.24 10.82
C ILE A 94 10.66 -0.04 12.17
N SER A 95 11.18 0.99 12.88
CA SER A 95 11.82 0.79 14.19
C SER A 95 10.82 0.27 15.24
N GLU A 96 9.56 0.67 15.13
CA GLU A 96 8.42 0.12 15.89
C GLU A 96 8.16 -1.37 15.63
N ARG A 97 8.76 -2.02 14.61
CA ARG A 97 8.73 -3.49 14.45
C ARG A 97 9.17 -4.22 15.72
N SER A 98 10.05 -3.59 16.49
CA SER A 98 10.70 -4.19 17.65
C SER A 98 9.89 -3.99 18.93
N GLU A 99 8.93 -3.06 18.93
CA GLU A 99 8.08 -2.73 20.08
C GLU A 99 6.67 -3.30 19.88
N GLY A 100 6.55 -4.62 19.72
CA GLY A 100 5.31 -5.34 20.04
C GLY A 100 4.65 -6.18 18.94
N THR A 101 5.05 -6.07 17.67
CA THR A 101 4.52 -6.94 16.59
C THR A 101 5.53 -8.03 16.21
N PRO A 102 5.34 -9.31 16.61
CA PRO A 102 6.32 -10.37 16.36
C PRO A 102 6.35 -10.87 14.92
N TYR A 103 5.44 -10.38 14.06
CA TYR A 103 5.31 -10.78 12.66
C TYR A 103 4.84 -9.61 11.80
N TYR A 104 5.09 -9.74 10.50
CA TYR A 104 4.50 -8.92 9.46
C TYR A 104 3.89 -9.81 8.37
N TYR A 105 3.04 -9.24 7.53
CA TYR A 105 2.36 -9.97 6.45
C TYR A 105 2.83 -9.50 5.09
N ASP A 106 3.22 -10.45 4.23
CA ASP A 106 3.52 -10.21 2.81
C ASP A 106 2.45 -10.86 1.93
N TRP A 107 1.79 -10.07 1.10
CA TRP A 107 0.75 -10.49 0.17
C TRP A 107 1.29 -10.37 -1.24
N GLN A 108 1.40 -11.51 -1.93
CA GLN A 108 1.84 -11.57 -3.32
C GLN A 108 0.63 -11.90 -4.18
N LEU A 109 0.10 -10.89 -4.86
CA LEU A 109 -1.04 -11.02 -5.75
C LEU A 109 -0.56 -11.13 -7.19
N LEU A 110 -0.90 -12.24 -7.84
CA LEU A 110 -0.66 -12.46 -9.26
C LEU A 110 -1.97 -12.27 -10.02
N THR A 111 -1.91 -11.43 -11.05
CA THR A 111 -3.00 -11.17 -11.99
C THR A 111 -2.60 -11.61 -13.38
N LYS A 112 -3.55 -12.18 -14.13
CA LYS A 112 -3.34 -12.58 -15.52
C LYS A 112 -4.09 -11.64 -16.45
N LYS A 113 -3.37 -11.08 -17.42
CA LYS A 113 -3.90 -10.18 -18.44
C LYS A 113 -3.92 -10.87 -19.79
N GLU A 114 -5.11 -10.97 -20.39
CA GLU A 114 -5.35 -11.49 -21.75
C GLU A 114 -4.50 -12.73 -22.11
N ASP A 115 -4.57 -13.75 -21.26
CA ASP A 115 -3.90 -15.05 -21.37
C ASP A 115 -2.36 -15.06 -21.52
N ARG A 116 -1.70 -13.90 -21.56
CA ARG A 116 -0.30 -13.79 -22.02
C ARG A 116 0.68 -13.14 -21.05
N PHE A 117 0.22 -12.31 -20.12
CA PHE A 117 1.10 -11.59 -19.19
C PHE A 117 0.64 -11.73 -17.75
N THR A 118 1.59 -12.01 -16.85
CA THR A 118 1.37 -12.01 -15.41
C THR A 118 1.91 -10.71 -14.83
N GLU A 119 1.04 -9.88 -14.28
CA GLU A 119 1.42 -8.70 -13.51
C GLU A 119 1.21 -9.01 -12.03
N GLY A 120 2.19 -8.66 -11.20
CA GLY A 120 2.22 -8.98 -9.78
C GLY A 120 2.23 -7.75 -8.90
N PHE A 121 1.50 -7.81 -7.80
CA PHE A 121 1.60 -6.87 -6.69
C PHE A 121 2.24 -7.57 -5.50
N GLY A 122 3.16 -6.90 -4.83
CA GLY A 122 3.65 -7.28 -3.51
C GLY A 122 3.17 -6.25 -2.52
N ILE A 123 2.45 -6.65 -1.47
CA ILE A 123 1.94 -5.73 -0.44
C ILE A 123 2.46 -6.24 0.89
N THR A 124 3.31 -5.46 1.54
CA THR A 124 3.90 -5.84 2.82
C THR A 124 3.35 -4.93 3.92
N PHE A 125 2.48 -5.50 4.77
CA PHE A 125 1.96 -4.83 5.97
C PHE A 125 2.91 -5.07 7.13
N TYR A 126 3.63 -4.04 7.56
CA TYR A 126 4.59 -4.14 8.66
C TYR A 126 3.92 -4.04 10.02
N ASN A 127 2.92 -3.17 10.13
CA ASN A 127 2.07 -2.98 11.31
C ASN A 127 0.78 -2.26 10.86
N GLU A 128 0.00 -1.75 11.80
CA GLU A 128 -1.26 -1.01 11.52
C GLU A 128 -1.05 0.37 10.89
N HIS A 129 0.19 0.88 10.88
CA HIS A 129 0.54 2.22 10.42
C HIS A 129 1.45 2.24 9.19
N ALA A 130 2.00 1.10 8.77
CA ALA A 130 3.07 1.04 7.78
C ALA A 130 2.87 -0.08 6.76
N VAL A 131 2.87 0.31 5.48
CA VAL A 131 2.74 -0.63 4.36
C VAL A 131 3.66 -0.25 3.19
N SER A 132 4.29 -1.24 2.59
CA SER A 132 4.98 -1.09 1.30
C SER A 132 4.19 -1.78 0.20
N ILE A 133 4.13 -1.15 -0.97
CA ILE A 133 3.44 -1.68 -2.14
C ILE A 133 4.42 -1.72 -3.29
N TYR A 134 4.76 -2.93 -3.72
CA TYR A 134 5.36 -3.23 -5.01
C TYR A 134 4.28 -3.38 -6.07
N SER A 135 4.42 -2.67 -7.18
CA SER A 135 3.58 -2.75 -8.36
C SER A 135 4.38 -3.20 -9.57
N GLY A 136 3.98 -4.32 -10.15
CA GLY A 136 4.50 -4.81 -11.43
C GLY A 136 4.09 -3.94 -12.64
N TYR A 137 3.00 -3.18 -12.53
CA TYR A 137 2.49 -2.33 -13.62
C TYR A 137 3.30 -1.03 -13.80
N LYS A 138 3.95 -0.53 -12.75
CA LYS A 138 4.76 0.71 -12.81
C LYS A 138 6.06 0.47 -13.59
N THR A 139 6.52 1.46 -14.35
CA THR A 139 7.82 1.40 -15.05
C THR A 139 8.97 1.98 -14.24
N ARG A 140 8.68 2.83 -13.25
CA ARG A 140 9.61 3.46 -12.30
C ARG A 140 9.01 3.45 -10.91
N ASP A 141 9.86 3.53 -9.88
CA ASP A 141 9.43 3.56 -8.48
C ASP A 141 8.42 2.45 -8.17
N LYS A 142 8.76 1.22 -8.58
CA LYS A 142 7.87 0.06 -8.48
C LYS A 142 7.51 -0.27 -7.03
N LEU A 143 8.43 -0.02 -6.10
CA LEU A 143 8.24 -0.19 -4.68
C LEU A 143 8.07 1.18 -4.04
N GLU A 144 6.90 1.42 -3.46
CA GLU A 144 6.59 2.66 -2.75
C GLU A 144 6.17 2.37 -1.31
N ASN A 145 6.44 3.34 -0.46
CA ASN A 145 6.29 3.27 0.98
C ASN A 145 5.15 4.19 1.41
N TYR A 146 4.30 3.69 2.30
CA TYR A 146 3.12 4.39 2.75
C TYR A 146 2.94 4.27 4.26
N GLU A 147 2.45 5.35 4.83
CA GLU A 147 1.85 5.38 6.15
C GLU A 147 0.35 5.22 6.01
N ILE A 148 -0.26 4.38 6.84
CA ILE A 148 -1.70 4.19 6.91
C ILE A 148 -2.27 5.28 7.80
N THR A 149 -3.16 6.12 7.24
CA THR A 149 -3.65 7.33 7.95
C THR A 149 -5.00 7.16 8.62
N ASN A 150 -5.67 6.03 8.40
CA ASN A 150 -6.92 5.67 9.04
C ASN A 150 -6.78 4.40 9.87
N ASP A 151 -7.80 4.10 10.68
CA ASP A 151 -7.79 2.90 11.52
C ASP A 151 -7.81 1.63 10.64
N PHE A 152 -6.70 0.89 10.65
CA PHE A 152 -6.58 -0.41 10.00
C PHE A 152 -6.28 -1.49 11.04
N ASN A 153 -7.11 -2.51 11.09
CA ASN A 153 -6.99 -3.58 12.07
C ASN A 153 -6.24 -4.78 11.49
N LEU A 154 -4.97 -4.94 11.85
CA LEU A 154 -4.15 -6.04 11.35
C LEU A 154 -4.58 -7.40 11.92
N SER A 155 -5.26 -7.43 13.08
CA SER A 155 -5.77 -8.67 13.68
C SER A 155 -6.82 -9.36 12.79
N GLU A 156 -7.53 -8.62 11.94
CA GLU A 156 -8.47 -9.22 11.00
C GLU A 156 -7.75 -10.01 9.89
N VAL A 157 -6.60 -9.50 9.42
CA VAL A 157 -5.72 -10.22 8.49
C VAL A 157 -5.21 -11.51 9.14
N GLU A 158 -4.77 -11.44 10.40
CA GLU A 158 -4.30 -12.61 11.15
C GLU A 158 -5.39 -13.67 11.33
N ARG A 159 -6.59 -13.25 11.72
CA ARG A 159 -7.74 -14.14 11.90
C ARG A 159 -8.05 -14.90 10.61
N LEU A 160 -8.06 -14.21 9.47
CA LEU A 160 -8.35 -14.83 8.18
C LEU A 160 -7.21 -15.72 7.70
N PHE A 161 -5.96 -15.31 7.90
CA PHE A 161 -4.80 -16.16 7.63
C PHE A 161 -4.89 -17.48 8.39
N THR A 162 -5.20 -17.42 9.69
CA THR A 162 -5.37 -18.60 10.56
C THR A 162 -6.52 -19.48 10.08
N ASN A 163 -7.68 -18.88 9.78
CA ASN A 163 -8.84 -19.62 9.26
C ASN A 163 -8.50 -20.35 7.95
N LEU A 164 -7.84 -19.67 7.01
CA LEU A 164 -7.43 -20.27 5.73
C LEU A 164 -6.42 -21.40 5.93
N LYS A 165 -5.44 -21.22 6.82
CA LYS A 165 -4.46 -22.25 7.18
C LYS A 165 -5.13 -23.49 7.78
N GLU A 166 -6.15 -23.30 8.61
CA GLU A 166 -6.91 -24.37 9.26
C GLU A 166 -8.02 -24.96 8.37
N GLY A 167 -8.22 -24.44 7.15
CA GLY A 167 -9.29 -24.86 6.25
C GLY A 167 -10.71 -24.48 6.71
N LYS A 168 -10.83 -23.53 7.63
CA LYS A 168 -12.10 -22.97 8.10
C LYS A 168 -12.56 -21.88 7.13
N LYS A 169 -13.71 -22.09 6.49
CA LYS A 169 -14.33 -21.11 5.57
C LYS A 169 -15.34 -20.22 6.26
#